data_AF-A0A966T349-F1
#
_entry.id   AF-A0A966T349-F1
#
_cell.length_a   1.000
_cell.length_b   1.000
_cell.length_c   1.000
_cell.angle_alpha   90.00
_cell.angle_beta   90.00
_cell.angle_gamma   90.00
#
_symmetry.space_group_name_H-M   'P 1'
#
loop_
_entity.id
_entity.type
_entity.pdbx_description
1 polymer ?
#
loop_
_entity_poly.entity_id
_entity_poly.type
_entity_poly.pdbx_seq_one_letter_code
_entity_poly.pdbx_strand_id
1 'polypeptide(L)'
;MSALERERITCALSAWRGEPGMCQWCNAEIDSPRRRTWCSDTCGRAWQRHHIWRFARAAAKRRAKYYCQRPGCTAQRRDCEVNHKAARNGGGYGPGCHHHLDPDQNGLGGLEVLCRAHHREITTAQAKERAALRRAARLALTADATTDSLSSTER
;
A
#
# COMPACT_ATOMS: atom_id res chain seq x y z
N MET A 1 4.32 7.12 -19.97
CA MET A 1 3.48 6.98 -18.76
C MET A 1 4.33 6.52 -17.59
N SER A 2 4.36 7.30 -16.51
CA SER A 2 5.10 7.03 -15.29
C SER A 2 4.51 5.84 -14.49
N ALA A 3 5.31 5.26 -13.58
CA ALA A 3 4.83 4.21 -12.68
C ALA A 3 3.66 4.67 -11.80
N LEU A 4 3.70 5.92 -11.32
CA LEU A 4 2.64 6.52 -10.52
C LEU A 4 1.35 6.75 -11.30
N GLU A 5 1.43 7.07 -12.60
CA GLU A 5 0.24 7.15 -13.45
C GLU A 5 -0.40 5.78 -13.64
N ARG A 6 0.40 4.74 -13.94
CA ARG A 6 -0.11 3.36 -14.03
C ARG A 6 -0.81 2.92 -12.75
N GLU A 7 -0.20 3.18 -11.60
CA GLU A 7 -0.78 2.85 -10.30
C GLU A 7 -2.11 3.59 -10.05
N ARG A 8 -2.25 4.84 -10.51
CA ARG A 8 -3.53 5.58 -10.42
C ARG A 8 -4.61 5.01 -11.32
N ILE A 9 -4.26 4.52 -12.51
CA ILE A 9 -5.21 3.87 -13.44
C ILE A 9 -5.77 2.58 -12.84
N THR A 10 -4.92 1.78 -12.21
CA THR A 10 -5.31 0.49 -11.61
C THR A 10 -5.76 0.61 -10.16
N CYS A 11 -5.82 1.82 -9.61
CA CYS A 11 -6.17 2.05 -8.20
C CYS A 11 -7.64 1.70 -7.95
N ALA A 12 -7.91 0.81 -6.99
CA ALA A 12 -9.27 0.43 -6.62
C ALA A 12 -10.14 1.58 -6.09
N LEU A 13 -9.52 2.64 -5.53
CA LEU A 13 -10.23 3.80 -4.98
C LEU A 13 -10.43 4.93 -6.00
N SER A 14 -9.72 4.90 -7.12
CA SER A 14 -9.90 5.89 -8.19
C SER A 14 -10.86 5.35 -9.24
N ALA A 15 -11.72 6.23 -9.75
CA ALA A 15 -12.56 5.96 -10.90
C ALA A 15 -11.83 6.23 -12.24
N TRP A 16 -10.65 6.87 -12.21
CA TRP A 16 -9.93 7.24 -13.43
C TRP A 16 -9.32 6.02 -14.14
N ARG A 17 -9.40 6.02 -15.47
CA ARG A 17 -8.92 4.91 -16.32
C ARG A 17 -7.87 5.30 -17.36
N GLY A 18 -7.25 6.47 -17.19
CA GLY A 18 -6.12 6.91 -18.01
C GLY A 18 -6.46 7.98 -19.05
N GLU A 19 -7.74 8.34 -19.18
CA GLU A 19 -8.20 9.34 -20.14
C GLU A 19 -7.65 10.74 -19.80
N PRO A 20 -7.00 11.43 -20.76
CA PRO A 20 -6.56 12.82 -20.58
C PRO A 20 -7.75 13.75 -20.33
N GLY A 21 -7.53 14.85 -19.60
CA GLY A 21 -8.59 15.82 -19.28
C GLY A 21 -9.57 15.36 -18.20
N MET A 22 -9.52 14.10 -17.78
CA MET A 22 -10.37 13.55 -16.73
C MET A 22 -9.70 13.62 -15.36
N CYS A 23 -10.50 13.85 -14.32
CA CYS A 23 -10.02 13.87 -12.94
C CYS A 23 -9.49 12.50 -12.54
N GLN A 24 -8.24 12.45 -12.09
CA GLN A 24 -7.55 11.21 -11.76
C GLN A 24 -8.07 10.52 -10.48
N TRP A 25 -9.16 11.02 -9.88
CA TRP A 25 -9.83 10.47 -8.69
C TRP A 25 -11.28 10.08 -9.00
N CYS A 26 -12.13 11.03 -9.40
CA CYS A 26 -13.56 10.77 -9.64
C CYS A 26 -13.93 10.55 -11.11
N ASN A 27 -12.96 10.68 -12.04
CA ASN A 27 -13.18 10.59 -13.48
C ASN A 27 -14.12 11.64 -14.08
N ALA A 28 -14.46 12.72 -13.38
CA ALA A 28 -15.19 13.85 -13.97
C ALA A 28 -14.28 14.66 -14.91
N GLU A 29 -14.84 15.24 -15.95
CA GLU A 29 -14.14 16.17 -16.84
C GLU A 29 -13.59 17.36 -16.04
N ILE A 30 -12.36 17.79 -16.35
CA ILE A 30 -11.75 18.97 -15.75
C ILE A 30 -12.08 20.18 -16.63
N ASP A 31 -13.11 20.92 -16.24
CA ASP A 31 -13.57 22.16 -16.87
C ASP A 31 -12.67 23.39 -16.62
N SER A 32 -11.71 23.27 -15.69
CA SER A 32 -10.89 24.38 -15.26
C SER A 32 -9.62 24.55 -16.11
N PRO A 33 -9.35 25.76 -16.63
CA PRO A 33 -8.14 26.02 -17.42
C PRO A 33 -6.84 25.92 -16.60
N ARG A 34 -6.91 25.91 -15.26
CA ARG A 34 -5.75 25.82 -14.36
C ARG A 34 -5.50 24.43 -13.77
N ARG A 35 -6.49 23.53 -13.80
CA ARG A 35 -6.37 22.19 -13.21
C ARG A 35 -6.03 21.18 -14.30
N ARG A 36 -5.23 20.17 -13.95
CA ARG A 36 -4.78 19.12 -14.89
C ARG A 36 -4.92 17.70 -14.33
N THR A 37 -4.94 17.55 -13.01
CA THR A 37 -4.95 16.22 -12.35
C THR A 37 -6.25 15.98 -11.58
N TRP A 38 -6.79 17.00 -10.91
CA TRP A 38 -7.98 16.89 -10.06
C TRP A 38 -8.97 17.99 -10.42
N CYS A 39 -10.25 17.65 -10.60
CA CYS A 39 -11.29 18.64 -10.86
C CYS A 39 -11.53 19.58 -9.66
N SER A 40 -11.21 19.13 -8.44
CA SER A 40 -11.38 19.90 -7.22
C SER A 40 -10.30 19.60 -6.17
N ASP A 41 -10.13 20.50 -5.21
CA ASP A 41 -9.25 20.27 -4.06
C ASP A 41 -9.74 19.11 -3.20
N THR A 42 -11.05 18.83 -3.21
CA THR A 42 -11.63 17.67 -2.52
C THR A 42 -11.12 16.36 -3.11
N CYS A 43 -11.10 16.24 -4.44
CA CYS A 43 -10.51 15.08 -5.13
C CYS A 43 -9.01 14.96 -4.86
N GLY A 44 -8.27 16.08 -4.91
CA GLY A 44 -6.85 16.09 -4.57
C GLY A 44 -6.58 15.64 -3.13
N ARG A 45 -7.34 16.15 -2.16
CA ARG A 45 -7.24 15.75 -0.74
C ARG A 45 -7.65 14.31 -0.50
N ALA A 46 -8.65 13.80 -1.21
CA ALA A 46 -9.06 12.40 -1.15
C ALA A 46 -7.93 11.49 -1.62
N TRP A 47 -7.31 11.80 -2.77
CA TRP A 47 -6.14 11.06 -3.24
C TRP A 47 -4.99 11.09 -2.22
N GLN A 48 -4.62 12.27 -1.74
CA GLN A 48 -3.54 12.45 -0.76
C GLN A 48 -3.77 11.62 0.52
N ARG A 49 -5.01 11.61 1.02
CA ARG A 49 -5.41 10.86 2.24
C ARG A 49 -5.18 9.36 2.12
N HIS A 50 -5.20 8.81 0.90
CA HIS A 50 -5.03 7.37 0.68
C HIS A 50 -3.66 7.02 0.07
N HIS A 51 -2.94 7.97 -0.53
CA HIS A 51 -1.74 7.66 -1.29
C HIS A 51 -0.47 8.29 -0.74
N ILE A 52 -0.53 9.31 0.11
CA ILE A 52 0.66 9.94 0.69
C ILE A 52 0.74 9.57 2.16
N TRP A 53 1.86 8.96 2.57
CA TRP A 53 2.08 8.46 3.94
C TRP A 53 1.70 9.46 5.03
N ARG A 54 2.16 10.71 4.94
CA ARG A 54 1.86 11.75 5.94
C ARG A 54 0.35 11.90 6.19
N PHE A 55 -0.45 11.93 5.14
CA PHE A 55 -1.90 12.14 5.23
C PHE A 55 -2.63 10.85 5.57
N ALA A 56 -2.23 9.71 4.99
CA ALA A 56 -2.79 8.40 5.29
C ALA A 56 -2.55 8.00 6.75
N ARG A 57 -1.32 8.18 7.26
CA ARG A 57 -0.97 7.98 8.67
C ARG A 57 -1.84 8.82 9.59
N ALA A 58 -2.01 10.11 9.28
CA ALA A 58 -2.85 11.00 10.09
C ALA A 58 -4.32 10.56 10.08
N ALA A 59 -4.86 10.17 8.93
CA ALA A 59 -6.22 9.68 8.81
C ALA A 59 -6.44 8.34 9.53
N ALA A 60 -5.50 7.39 9.43
CA ALA A 60 -5.54 6.12 10.17
C ALA A 60 -5.55 6.34 11.69
N LYS A 61 -4.67 7.23 12.19
CA LYS A 61 -4.65 7.60 13.63
C LYS A 61 -5.98 8.21 14.09
N ARG A 62 -6.56 9.13 13.31
CA ARG A 62 -7.87 9.72 13.65
C ARG A 62 -8.98 8.69 13.64
N ARG A 63 -9.02 7.79 12.65
CA ARG A 63 -10.00 6.70 12.56
C ARG A 63 -9.96 5.78 13.78
N ALA A 64 -8.77 5.44 14.25
CA ALA A 64 -8.58 4.63 15.45
C ALA A 64 -8.70 5.42 16.76
N LYS A 65 -9.11 6.70 16.72
CA LYS A 65 -9.13 7.62 17.86
C LYS A 65 -7.80 7.68 18.61
N TYR A 66 -6.70 7.43 17.91
CA TYR A 66 -5.32 7.35 18.42
C TYR A 66 -5.06 6.22 19.43
N TYR A 67 -5.90 5.20 19.49
CA TYR A 67 -5.71 4.03 20.35
C TYR A 67 -5.29 2.81 19.56
N CYS A 68 -4.64 1.88 20.25
CA CYS A 68 -4.34 0.56 19.72
C CYS A 68 -5.65 -0.15 19.35
N GLN A 69 -5.70 -0.75 18.17
CA GLN A 69 -6.90 -1.46 17.67
C GLN A 69 -6.96 -2.92 18.13
N ARG A 70 -6.02 -3.38 18.96
CA ARG A 70 -6.06 -4.71 19.55
C ARG A 70 -7.09 -4.74 20.70
N PRO A 71 -8.00 -5.74 20.72
CA PRO A 71 -9.00 -5.85 21.78
C PRO A 71 -8.36 -5.87 23.18
N GLY A 72 -8.96 -5.17 24.13
CA GLY A 72 -8.49 -5.12 25.52
C GLY A 72 -7.18 -4.34 25.75
N CYS A 73 -6.58 -3.74 24.72
CA CYS A 73 -5.36 -2.96 24.90
C CYS A 73 -5.62 -1.61 25.56
N THR A 74 -4.92 -1.32 26.65
CA THR A 74 -5.02 -0.06 27.43
C THR A 74 -3.82 0.87 27.24
N ALA A 75 -2.98 0.62 26.23
CA ALA A 75 -1.80 1.42 25.96
C ALA A 75 -2.14 2.89 25.69
N GLN A 76 -1.24 3.79 26.07
CA GLN A 76 -1.47 5.22 25.93
C GLN A 76 -1.44 5.66 24.45
N ARG A 77 -2.21 6.70 24.14
CA ARG A 77 -2.33 7.26 22.78
C ARG A 77 -0.99 7.62 22.14
N ARG A 78 -0.04 8.11 22.95
CA ARG A 78 1.30 8.51 22.49
C ARG A 78 2.17 7.33 22.04
N ASP A 79 1.89 6.15 22.56
CA ASP A 79 2.63 4.92 22.27
C ASP A 79 2.08 4.20 21.03
N CYS A 80 1.05 4.75 20.39
CA CYS A 80 0.40 4.16 19.23
C CYS A 80 0.97 4.69 17.91
N GLU A 81 1.35 3.77 17.04
CA GLU A 81 1.89 4.00 15.70
C GLU A 81 1.06 3.30 14.63
N VAL A 82 1.27 3.71 13.38
CA VAL A 82 0.53 3.17 12.24
C VAL A 82 1.37 2.06 11.62
N ASN A 83 0.73 0.91 11.42
CA ASN A 83 1.28 -0.23 10.74
C ASN A 83 0.55 -0.48 9.41
N HIS A 84 1.27 -0.99 8.43
CA HIS A 84 0.68 -1.55 7.21
C HIS A 84 0.22 -2.98 7.50
N LYS A 85 -1.06 -3.29 7.23
CA LYS A 85 -1.61 -4.65 7.41
C LYS A 85 -0.94 -5.63 6.44
N ALA A 86 -0.94 -5.30 5.16
CA ALA A 86 -0.17 -6.03 4.16
C ALA A 86 1.33 -5.67 4.29
N ALA A 87 2.15 -6.70 4.51
CA ALA A 87 3.60 -6.54 4.63
C ALA A 87 4.18 -5.95 3.33
N ARG A 88 4.87 -4.81 3.41
CA ARG A 88 5.55 -4.23 2.24
C ARG A 88 6.81 -5.03 1.90
N ASN A 89 6.97 -5.42 0.64
CA ASN A 89 8.23 -5.91 0.06
C ASN A 89 8.89 -4.78 -0.74
N GLY A 90 9.70 -3.97 -0.07
CA GLY A 90 10.36 -2.83 -0.72
C GLY A 90 9.39 -1.70 -1.10
N GLY A 91 9.97 -0.56 -1.48
CA GLY A 91 9.26 0.69 -1.74
C GLY A 91 9.44 1.68 -0.59
N GLY A 92 9.99 2.84 -0.91
CA GLY A 92 10.21 3.92 0.06
C GLY A 92 8.90 4.59 0.52
N TYR A 93 9.04 5.76 1.14
CA TYR A 93 7.93 6.61 1.58
C TYR A 93 7.24 7.40 0.45
N GLY A 94 7.43 6.96 -0.80
CA GLY A 94 6.80 7.57 -1.98
C GLY A 94 5.29 7.33 -2.00
N PRO A 95 4.54 8.11 -2.79
CA PRO A 95 3.10 7.90 -2.90
C PRO A 95 2.75 6.52 -3.48
N GLY A 96 1.63 5.93 -3.05
CA GLY A 96 1.12 4.70 -3.66
C GLY A 96 -0.07 4.06 -2.93
N CYS A 97 -0.68 3.07 -3.58
CA CYS A 97 -1.89 2.36 -3.15
C CYS A 97 -1.69 1.56 -1.85
N HIS A 98 -0.46 1.16 -1.57
CA HIS A 98 -0.09 0.53 -0.31
C HIS A 98 -0.35 1.42 0.93
N HIS A 99 -0.66 2.72 0.75
CA HIS A 99 -1.07 3.62 1.83
C HIS A 99 -2.59 3.70 2.05
N HIS A 100 -3.40 2.94 1.31
CA HIS A 100 -4.86 2.97 1.49
C HIS A 100 -5.25 2.65 2.93
N LEU A 101 -6.22 3.38 3.45
CA LEU A 101 -6.70 3.19 4.82
C LEU A 101 -7.28 1.79 5.04
N ASP A 102 -8.01 1.29 4.05
CA ASP A 102 -8.59 -0.05 4.03
C ASP A 102 -7.93 -0.88 2.93
N PRO A 103 -7.86 -2.21 3.11
CA PRO A 103 -7.40 -3.08 2.05
C PRO A 103 -8.39 -3.06 0.87
N ASP A 104 -7.87 -3.13 -0.35
CA ASP A 104 -8.70 -3.36 -1.53
C ASP A 104 -9.09 -4.84 -1.68
N GLN A 105 -9.81 -5.16 -2.76
CA GLN A 105 -10.24 -6.53 -3.08
C GLN A 105 -9.10 -7.54 -3.25
N ASN A 106 -7.86 -7.08 -3.50
CA ASN A 106 -6.67 -7.90 -3.63
C ASN A 106 -5.85 -7.92 -2.33
N GLY A 107 -6.37 -7.32 -1.25
CA GLY A 107 -5.68 -7.18 0.03
C GLY A 107 -4.58 -6.11 0.04
N LEU A 108 -4.47 -5.28 -0.99
CA LEU A 108 -3.45 -4.23 -1.05
C LEU A 108 -3.85 -3.05 -0.14
N GLY A 109 -2.86 -2.54 0.60
CA GLY A 109 -3.07 -1.43 1.53
C GLY A 109 -3.55 -1.90 2.90
N GLY A 110 -4.43 -1.11 3.51
CA GLY A 110 -4.90 -1.33 4.88
C GLY A 110 -3.91 -0.80 5.91
N LEU A 111 -4.32 0.25 6.62
CA LEU A 111 -3.57 0.81 7.75
C LEU A 111 -4.27 0.47 9.06
N GLU A 112 -3.48 -0.01 10.02
CA GLU A 112 -3.93 -0.23 11.40
C GLU A 112 -3.10 0.60 12.39
N VAL A 113 -3.65 0.81 13.58
CA VAL A 113 -2.99 1.55 14.66
C VAL A 113 -2.71 0.58 15.81
N LEU A 114 -1.44 0.48 16.20
CA LEU A 114 -0.96 -0.46 17.21
C LEU A 114 -0.09 0.26 18.22
N CYS A 115 -0.13 -0.15 19.49
CA CYS A 115 0.90 0.26 20.43
C CYS A 115 2.25 -0.38 20.08
N ARG A 116 3.35 0.16 20.59
CA ARG A 116 4.71 -0.36 20.34
C ARG A 116 4.86 -1.87 20.57
N ALA A 117 4.22 -2.41 21.63
CA ALA A 117 4.27 -3.83 21.95
C ALA A 117 3.63 -4.70 20.85
N HIS A 118 2.35 -4.44 20.55
CA HIS A 118 1.63 -5.16 19.49
C HIS A 118 2.23 -4.89 18.10
N HIS A 119 2.75 -3.69 17.85
CA HIS A 119 3.42 -3.37 16.59
C HIS A 119 4.67 -4.25 16.40
N ARG A 120 5.47 -4.44 17.45
CA ARG A 120 6.64 -5.32 17.41
C ARG A 120 6.27 -6.76 17.08
N GLU A 121 5.19 -7.28 17.67
CA GLU A 121 4.71 -8.64 17.41
C GLU A 121 4.35 -8.82 15.92
N ILE A 122 3.55 -7.89 15.38
CA ILE A 122 3.10 -7.94 13.99
C ILE A 122 4.26 -7.76 13.01
N THR A 123 5.11 -6.76 13.23
CA THR A 123 6.26 -6.52 12.34
C THR A 123 7.26 -7.67 12.36
N THR A 124 7.42 -8.35 13.50
CA THR A 124 8.23 -9.56 13.61
C THR A 124 7.62 -10.71 12.81
N ALA A 125 6.30 -10.93 12.91
CA ALA A 125 5.61 -11.95 12.13
C ALA A 125 5.72 -11.69 10.62
N GLN A 126 5.46 -10.45 10.19
CA GLN A 126 5.62 -10.03 8.79
C GLN A 126 7.07 -10.19 8.30
N ALA A 127 8.07 -9.89 9.14
CA ALA A 127 9.48 -10.09 8.78
C ALA A 127 9.83 -11.57 8.57
N LYS A 128 9.30 -12.46 9.43
CA LYS A 128 9.46 -13.91 9.29
C LYS A 128 8.81 -14.42 8.00
N GLU A 129 7.60 -13.95 7.69
CA GLU A 129 6.87 -14.30 6.46
C GLU A 129 7.64 -13.86 5.21
N ARG A 130 8.10 -12.60 5.16
CA ARG A 130 8.96 -12.11 4.06
C ARG A 130 10.23 -12.95 3.90
N ALA A 131 10.86 -13.34 5.00
CA ALA A 131 12.04 -14.19 4.96
C ALA A 131 11.73 -15.59 4.42
N ALA A 132 10.58 -16.17 4.77
CA ALA A 132 10.12 -17.45 4.23
C ALA A 132 9.85 -17.36 2.72
N LEU A 133 9.14 -16.32 2.26
CA LEU A 133 8.88 -16.09 0.84
C LEU A 133 10.18 -15.94 0.03
N ARG A 134 11.16 -15.19 0.54
CA ARG A 134 12.47 -15.07 -0.12
C ARG A 134 13.23 -16.39 -0.19
N ARG A 135 13.15 -17.22 0.85
CA ARG A 135 13.76 -18.56 0.83
C ARG A 135 13.09 -19.46 -0.19
N ALA A 136 11.75 -19.49 -0.23
CA ALA A 136 11.00 -20.27 -1.20
C ALA A 136 11.30 -19.83 -2.64
N ALA A 137 11.31 -18.53 -2.91
CA ALA A 137 11.68 -18.00 -4.22
C ALA A 137 13.10 -18.39 -4.65
N ARG A 138 14.07 -18.35 -3.71
CA ARG A 138 15.44 -18.80 -3.99
C ARG A 138 15.50 -20.29 -4.32
N LEU A 139 14.77 -21.13 -3.59
CA LEU A 139 14.73 -22.57 -3.84
C LEU A 139 14.10 -22.90 -5.19
N ALA A 140 13.02 -22.22 -5.57
CA ALA A 140 12.40 -22.36 -6.88
C ALA A 140 13.37 -22.01 -8.02
N LEU A 141 14.05 -20.87 -7.93
CA LEU A 141 15.06 -20.45 -8.91
C LEU A 141 16.20 -21.46 -9.05
N THR A 142 16.64 -22.08 -7.94
CA THR A 142 17.67 -23.12 -8.00
C THR A 142 17.16 -24.41 -8.62
N ALA A 143 15.90 -24.80 -8.37
CA ALA A 143 15.31 -26.01 -8.95
C ALA A 143 15.12 -25.88 -10.47
N ASP A 144 14.63 -24.74 -10.95
CA ASP A 144 14.47 -24.47 -12.37
C ASP A 144 15.82 -24.49 -13.12
N ALA A 145 16.86 -23.87 -12.54
CA ALA A 145 18.21 -23.89 -13.11
C ALA A 145 18.82 -25.31 -13.17
N THR A 146 18.46 -26.19 -12.23
CA THR A 146 18.95 -27.58 -12.22
C THR A 146 18.26 -28.42 -13.30
N THR A 147 16.96 -28.18 -13.52
CA THR A 147 16.15 -28.85 -14.55
C THR A 147 16.61 -28.50 -15.97
N ASP A 148 16.90 -27.22 -16.24
CA ASP A 148 17.42 -26.77 -17.54
C ASP A 148 18.80 -27.38 -17.86
N SER A 149 19.64 -27.53 -16.84
CA SER A 149 21.00 -28.10 -16.97
C SER A 149 20.97 -29.60 -17.31
N LEU A 150 20.03 -30.36 -16.74
CA LEU A 150 19.85 -31.78 -17.01
C LEU A 150 19.34 -32.04 -18.45
N SER A 151 18.41 -31.22 -18.95
CA SER A 151 17.88 -31.35 -20.32
C SER A 151 18.90 -31.02 -21.43
N SER A 152 19.99 -30.34 -21.08
CA SER A 152 21.05 -29.95 -22.02
C SER A 152 22.16 -31.00 -22.16
N THR A 153 22.14 -32.06 -21.33
CA THR A 153 23.20 -33.10 -21.32
C THR A 153 22.79 -34.36 -22.10
N GLU A 154 21.55 -34.43 -22.61
CA GLU A 154 21.01 -35.58 -23.35
C GLU A 154 20.99 -35.40 -24.89
N ARG A 155 21.88 -34.58 -25.46
CA ARG A 155 21.93 -34.32 -26.90
C ARG A 155 23.28 -34.60 -27.52
#